data_AF-A0ABD0Q6F5-F1
#
_entry.id   AF-A0ABD0Q6F5-F1
#
_cell.length_a   1.000
_cell.length_b   1.000
_cell.length_c   1.000
_cell.angle_alpha   90.00
_cell.angle_beta   90.00
_cell.angle_gamma   90.00
#
_symmetry.space_group_name_H-M   'P 1'
#
loop_
_entity.id
_entity.type
_entity.pdbx_description
1 polymer ?
#
loop_
_entity_poly.entity_id
_entity_poly.type
_entity_poly.pdbx_seq_one_letter_code
_entity_poly.pdbx_strand_id
1 'polypeptide(L)'
;LLMQPQELPDYRTAWEWLLTLQDKLRKMDIGMGMESASLGLLRCFFQAERESLDTLVLQPVKYNMTSSAAAYLTSSGLSCLETRADQLRSYLWEESSSITPRVYRLAAFLNPRGFLAA
;
A
#
# COMPACT_ATOMS: atom_id res chain seq x y z
N LEU A 1 -14.83 26.46 7.61
CA LEU A 1 -14.88 25.03 7.26
C LEU A 1 -14.99 24.24 8.55
N LEU A 2 -16.18 23.70 8.85
CA LEU A 2 -16.37 22.80 9.98
C LEU A 2 -15.55 21.54 9.71
N MET A 3 -14.46 21.35 10.46
CA MET A 3 -13.80 20.06 10.56
C MET A 3 -14.83 19.12 11.19
N GLN A 4 -15.45 18.26 10.36
CA GLN A 4 -16.29 17.18 10.86
C GLN A 4 -15.48 16.36 11.87
N PRO A 5 -16.09 15.87 12.96
CA PRO A 5 -15.48 14.85 13.78
C PRO A 5 -15.21 13.65 12.87
N GLN A 6 -13.93 13.32 12.64
CA GLN A 6 -13.61 12.04 12.03
C GLN A 6 -14.10 10.96 12.97
N GLU A 7 -15.20 10.29 12.62
CA GLU A 7 -15.65 9.10 13.31
C GLU A 7 -14.48 8.11 13.30
N LEU A 8 -13.92 7.87 14.48
CA LEU A 8 -13.00 6.78 14.70
C LEU A 8 -13.83 5.50 14.49
N PRO A 9 -13.49 4.65 13.52
CA PRO A 9 -14.14 3.35 13.41
C PRO A 9 -13.99 2.60 14.73
N ASP A 10 -15.01 1.82 15.11
CA ASP A 10 -14.88 0.93 16.25
C ASP A 10 -13.59 0.13 16.11
N TYR A 11 -12.83 0.00 17.20
CA TYR A 11 -11.49 -0.58 17.19
C TYR A 11 -11.47 -1.95 16.51
N ARG A 12 -12.54 -2.73 16.71
CA ARG A 12 -12.74 -4.03 16.07
C ARG A 12 -12.89 -3.92 14.55
N THR A 13 -13.66 -2.97 14.05
CA THR A 13 -13.84 -2.74 12.61
C THR A 13 -12.53 -2.30 11.96
N ALA A 14 -11.81 -1.37 12.60
CA ALA A 14 -10.50 -0.93 12.13
C ALA A 14 -9.51 -2.09 12.04
N TRP A 15 -9.54 -2.98 13.03
CA TRP A 15 -8.74 -4.18 13.09
C TRP A 15 -9.05 -5.20 11.98
N GLU A 16 -10.34 -5.53 11.80
CA GLU A 16 -10.79 -6.45 10.75
C GLU A 16 -10.44 -5.93 9.34
N TRP A 17 -10.51 -4.61 9.14
CA TRP A 17 -10.06 -3.97 7.90
C TRP A 17 -8.55 -4.09 7.68
N LEU A 18 -7.73 -3.85 8.70
CA LEU A 18 -6.29 -4.03 8.59
C LEU A 18 -5.92 -5.48 8.25
N LEU A 19 -6.56 -6.46 8.88
CA LEU A 19 -6.36 -7.88 8.54
C LEU A 19 -6.75 -8.19 7.09
N THR A 20 -7.85 -7.60 6.62
CA THR A 20 -8.29 -7.76 5.22
C THR A 20 -7.29 -7.14 4.24
N LEU A 21 -6.78 -5.95 4.55
CA LEU A 21 -5.74 -5.30 3.75
C LEU A 21 -4.44 -6.11 3.72
N GLN A 22 -4.05 -6.67 4.86
CA GLN A 22 -2.90 -7.55 4.94
C GLN A 22 -3.05 -8.77 4.03
N ASP A 23 -4.20 -9.45 4.08
CA ASP A 23 -4.48 -10.60 3.24
C ASP A 23 -4.48 -10.24 1.74
N LYS A 24 -5.06 -9.08 1.38
CA LYS A 24 -5.00 -8.53 0.02
C LYS A 24 -3.54 -8.32 -0.43
N LEU A 25 -2.72 -7.69 0.42
CA LEU A 25 -1.31 -7.46 0.12
C LEU A 25 -0.55 -8.77 -0.02
N ARG A 26 -0.79 -9.77 0.83
CA ARG A 26 -0.11 -11.08 0.74
C ARG A 26 -0.44 -11.84 -0.55
N LYS A 27 -1.67 -11.73 -1.03
CA LYS A 27 -2.16 -12.35 -2.28
C LYS A 27 -1.72 -11.63 -3.55
N MET A 28 -1.07 -10.48 -3.41
CA MET A 28 -0.50 -9.74 -4.54
C MET A 28 0.73 -10.51 -5.06
N ASP A 29 0.51 -11.46 -5.97
CA ASP A 29 1.58 -12.20 -6.63
C ASP A 29 2.34 -11.26 -7.58
N ILE A 30 3.63 -11.10 -7.33
CA ILE A 30 4.52 -10.39 -8.25
C ILE A 30 4.84 -11.41 -9.34
N GLY A 31 4.00 -11.45 -10.37
CA GLY A 31 4.07 -12.42 -11.46
C GLY A 31 5.50 -12.58 -11.96
N MET A 32 6.07 -13.78 -11.82
CA MET A 32 7.42 -14.13 -12.21
C MET A 32 7.51 -14.27 -13.74
N GLY A 33 7.33 -13.17 -14.47
CA GLY A 33 7.51 -13.07 -15.92
C GLY A 33 8.86 -12.45 -16.28
N MET A 34 9.53 -13.02 -17.28
CA MET A 34 10.92 -12.79 -17.71
C MET A 34 11.33 -11.33 -18.03
N GLU A 35 12.40 -10.91 -17.34
CA GLU A 35 13.65 -10.30 -17.86
C GLU A 35 13.58 -9.12 -18.85
N SER A 36 13.59 -7.91 -18.29
CA SER A 36 14.50 -6.84 -18.72
C SER A 36 15.09 -6.16 -17.48
N ALA A 37 16.31 -5.61 -17.55
CA ALA A 37 16.99 -5.05 -16.38
C ALA A 37 16.26 -3.84 -15.75
N SER A 38 15.55 -3.05 -16.56
CA SER A 38 14.71 -1.93 -16.12
C SER A 38 13.37 -2.41 -15.51
N LEU A 39 12.78 -3.49 -16.04
CA LEU A 39 11.68 -4.18 -15.36
C LEU A 39 12.11 -4.74 -13.99
N GLY A 40 13.39 -5.13 -13.86
CA GLY A 40 13.95 -5.59 -12.59
C GLY A 40 13.93 -4.53 -11.49
N LEU A 41 14.42 -3.33 -11.77
CA LEU A 41 14.49 -2.25 -10.78
C LEU A 41 13.11 -1.76 -10.35
N LEU A 42 12.20 -1.60 -11.31
CA LEU A 42 10.83 -1.17 -11.02
C LEU A 42 10.05 -2.23 -10.23
N ARG A 43 10.23 -3.52 -10.56
CA ARG A 43 9.68 -4.63 -9.77
C ARG A 43 10.24 -4.63 -8.34
N CYS A 44 11.56 -4.49 -8.18
CA CYS A 44 12.19 -4.39 -6.86
C CYS A 44 11.63 -3.22 -6.06
N PHE A 45 11.39 -2.08 -6.72
CA PHE A 45 10.76 -0.92 -6.11
C PHE A 45 9.33 -1.23 -5.63
N PHE A 46 8.46 -1.78 -6.48
CA PHE A 46 7.10 -2.13 -6.08
C PHE A 46 7.05 -3.21 -5.00
N GLN A 47 7.99 -4.15 -5.00
CA GLN A 47 8.12 -5.13 -3.92
C GLN A 47 8.48 -4.46 -2.59
N ALA A 48 9.48 -3.58 -2.58
CA ALA A 48 9.87 -2.86 -1.38
C ALA A 48 8.75 -1.95 -0.84
N GLU A 49 7.99 -1.31 -1.74
CA GLU A 49 6.80 -0.53 -1.38
C GLU A 49 5.71 -1.41 -0.75
N ARG A 50 5.44 -2.59 -1.32
CA ARG A 50 4.48 -3.55 -0.78
C ARG A 50 4.90 -4.06 0.60
N GLU A 51 6.18 -4.42 0.79
CA GLU A 51 6.71 -4.89 2.08
C GLU A 51 6.66 -3.78 3.15
N SER A 52 6.92 -2.53 2.74
CA SER A 52 6.80 -1.36 3.61
C SER A 52 5.35 -1.11 4.01
N LEU A 53 4.41 -1.25 3.06
CA LEU A 53 2.98 -1.11 3.32
C LEU A 53 2.45 -2.23 4.22
N ASP A 54 2.90 -3.48 4.01
CA ASP A 54 2.58 -4.62 4.88
C ASP A 54 3.09 -4.38 6.30
N THR A 55 4.29 -3.81 6.46
CA THR A 55 4.83 -3.41 7.77
C THR A 55 3.96 -2.35 8.44
N LEU A 56 3.46 -1.35 7.71
CA LEU A 56 2.57 -0.32 8.25
C LEU A 56 1.21 -0.89 8.67
N VAL A 57 0.70 -1.90 7.97
CA VAL A 57 -0.54 -2.61 8.34
C VAL A 57 -0.31 -3.55 9.53
N LEU A 58 0.87 -4.19 9.60
CA LEU A 58 1.27 -5.13 10.65
C LEU A 58 1.65 -4.48 11.97
N GLN A 59 2.24 -3.28 11.97
CA GLN A 59 2.69 -2.61 13.19
C GLN A 59 1.57 -2.35 14.20
N PRO A 60 0.40 -1.79 13.78
CA PRO A 60 -0.78 -1.71 14.64
C PRO A 60 -1.26 -3.10 15.09
N VAL A 61 -1.10 -4.12 14.23
CA VAL A 61 -1.58 -5.49 14.45
C VAL A 61 -0.72 -6.27 15.46
N LYS A 62 0.57 -6.01 15.54
CA LYS A 62 1.49 -6.85 16.32
C LYS A 62 1.82 -6.30 17.71
N TYR A 63 1.72 -4.99 17.91
CA TYR A 63 2.34 -4.33 19.06
C TYR A 63 1.41 -3.66 20.07
N ASN A 64 0.08 -3.84 20.00
CA ASN A 64 -0.89 -3.23 20.93
C ASN A 64 -0.51 -1.78 21.29
N MET A 65 -0.59 -0.91 20.28
CA MET A 65 -0.59 0.56 20.34
C MET A 65 0.43 1.25 21.27
N THR A 66 1.47 1.81 20.65
CA THR A 66 2.06 3.08 21.12
C THR A 66 1.58 4.22 20.22
N SER A 67 1.43 5.41 20.80
CA SER A 67 0.64 6.56 20.33
C SER A 67 0.81 7.03 18.87
N SER A 68 1.82 6.61 18.10
CA SER A 68 2.00 7.04 16.71
C SER A 68 1.24 6.17 15.69
N ALA A 69 1.07 4.88 15.95
CA ALA A 69 0.31 3.97 15.06
C ALA A 69 -1.20 4.25 15.11
N ALA A 70 -1.69 4.80 16.23
CA ALA A 70 -3.08 5.20 16.40
C ALA A 70 -3.52 6.31 15.42
N ALA A 71 -2.59 7.13 14.93
CA ALA A 71 -2.89 8.19 13.95
C ALA A 71 -3.40 7.63 12.59
N TYR A 72 -3.04 6.40 12.25
CA TYR A 72 -3.44 5.72 11.01
C TYR A 72 -4.77 4.97 11.12
N LEU A 73 -5.33 4.84 12.33
CA LEU A 73 -6.62 4.17 12.58
C LEU A 73 -7.82 5.12 12.50
N THR A 74 -7.62 6.32 11.96
CA THR A 74 -8.73 7.13 11.49
C THR A 74 -9.33 6.47 10.25
N SER A 75 -10.64 6.64 10.03
CA SER A 75 -11.29 6.16 8.80
C SER A 75 -10.55 6.64 7.53
N SER A 76 -10.06 7.89 7.54
CA SER A 76 -9.23 8.42 6.46
C SER A 76 -7.86 7.77 6.32
N GLY A 77 -7.22 7.40 7.45
CA GLY A 77 -5.92 6.72 7.45
C GLY A 77 -6.04 5.33 6.83
N LEU A 78 -7.07 4.58 7.23
CA LEU A 78 -7.38 3.27 6.67
C LEU A 78 -7.74 3.34 5.18
N SER A 79 -8.60 4.30 4.79
CA SER A 79 -8.95 4.52 3.37
C SER A 79 -7.73 4.90 2.53
N CYS A 80 -6.80 5.67 3.08
CA CYS A 80 -5.54 6.02 2.42
C CYS A 80 -4.66 4.77 2.22
N LEU A 81 -4.53 3.91 3.23
CA LEU A 81 -3.80 2.64 3.13
C LEU A 81 -4.42 1.72 2.08
N GLU A 82 -5.74 1.60 2.05
CA GLU A 82 -6.45 0.82 1.04
C GLU A 82 -6.22 1.37 -0.37
N THR A 83 -6.36 2.68 -0.56
CA THR A 83 -6.12 3.33 -1.85
C THR A 83 -4.71 3.07 -2.35
N ARG A 84 -3.70 3.10 -1.46
CA ARG A 84 -2.31 2.81 -1.82
C ARG A 84 -2.12 1.34 -2.20
N ALA A 85 -2.71 0.41 -1.45
CA ALA A 85 -2.67 -1.01 -1.76
C ALA A 85 -3.29 -1.31 -3.13
N ASP A 86 -4.43 -0.70 -3.45
CA ASP A 86 -5.11 -0.86 -4.74
C ASP A 86 -4.29 -0.27 -5.90
N GLN A 87 -3.67 0.88 -5.70
CA GLN A 87 -2.78 1.50 -6.70
C GLN A 87 -1.55 0.61 -6.97
N LEU A 88 -0.87 0.14 -5.92
CA LEU A 88 0.24 -0.80 -6.05
C LEU A 88 -0.17 -2.09 -6.79
N ARG A 89 -1.39 -2.59 -6.52
CA ARG A 89 -1.93 -3.77 -7.23
C ARG A 89 -2.10 -3.50 -8.73
N SER A 90 -2.69 -2.36 -9.07
CA SER A 90 -2.89 -1.96 -10.47
C SER A 90 -1.56 -1.85 -11.19
N TYR A 91 -0.56 -1.26 -10.55
CA TYR A 91 0.78 -1.07 -11.12
C TYR A 91 1.50 -2.39 -11.40
N LEU A 92 1.39 -3.37 -10.50
CA LEU A 92 1.94 -4.72 -10.70
C LEU A 92 1.16 -5.52 -11.76
N TRP A 93 -0.15 -5.35 -11.83
CA TRP A 93 -0.97 -6.00 -12.87
C TRP A 93 -0.68 -5.42 -14.26
N GLU A 94 -0.65 -4.09 -14.37
CA GLU A 94 -0.26 -3.37 -15.58
C GLU A 94 1.20 -3.66 -15.94
N GLU A 95 2.05 -4.02 -14.98
CA GLU A 95 3.41 -4.49 -15.26
C GLU A 95 3.44 -5.70 -16.19
N SER A 96 2.45 -6.58 -16.04
CA SER A 96 2.29 -7.78 -16.84
C SER A 96 1.60 -7.53 -18.19
N SER A 97 1.01 -6.34 -18.40
CA SER A 97 0.33 -5.95 -19.64
C SER A 97 1.18 -4.97 -20.45
N SER A 98 1.55 -5.33 -21.68
CA SER A 98 2.42 -4.53 -22.55
C SER A 98 1.69 -3.45 -23.37
N ILE A 99 0.38 -3.28 -23.18
CA ILE A 99 -0.50 -2.67 -24.19
C ILE A 99 -0.85 -1.20 -23.91
N THR A 100 -0.72 -0.71 -22.68
CA THR A 100 -1.15 0.66 -22.31
C THR A 100 -0.05 1.52 -21.69
N PRO A 101 0.00 2.83 -22.03
CA PRO A 101 0.87 3.78 -21.34
C PRO A 101 0.57 3.78 -19.85
N ARG A 102 1.60 3.61 -19.02
CA ARG A 102 1.45 3.50 -17.58
C ARG A 102 1.51 4.88 -16.93
N VAL A 103 0.49 5.20 -16.14
CA VAL A 103 0.42 6.45 -15.39
C VAL A 103 0.54 6.13 -13.91
N TYR A 104 1.73 6.37 -13.36
CA TYR A 104 2.01 6.17 -11.95
C TYR A 104 1.72 7.46 -11.17
N ARG A 105 1.01 7.34 -10.04
CA ARG A 105 0.75 8.44 -9.12
C ARG A 105 1.80 8.38 -8.02
N LEU A 106 2.69 9.37 -7.97
CA LEU A 106 3.76 9.43 -6.96
C LEU A 106 3.23 9.41 -5.52
N ALA A 107 2.05 9.96 -5.26
CA ALA A 107 1.40 9.94 -3.95
C ALA A 107 1.00 8.53 -3.45
N ALA A 108 1.02 7.53 -4.34
CA ALA A 108 0.80 6.13 -4.01
C ALA A 108 1.99 5.53 -3.23
N PHE A 109 3.19 6.10 -3.40
CA PHE A 109 4.43 5.54 -2.88
C PHE A 109 4.84 6.18 -1.57
N LEU A 110 5.39 5.37 -0.67
CA LEU A 110 6.10 5.81 0.53
C LEU A 110 7.44 6.45 0.17
N ASN A 111 8.09 5.95 -0.89
CA ASN A 111 9.33 6.51 -1.43
C ASN A 111 9.18 6.95 -2.91
N PRO A 112 8.56 8.11 -3.18
CA PRO A 112 8.41 8.60 -4.55
C PRO A 112 9.72 8.89 -5.27
N ARG A 113 10.79 9.19 -4.53
CA ARG A 113 12.12 9.43 -5.11
C ARG A 113 12.79 8.13 -5.55
N GLY A 114 12.56 7.04 -4.80
CA GLY A 114 12.99 5.69 -5.19
C GLY A 114 12.37 5.26 -6.50
N PHE A 115 11.09 5.58 -6.73
CA PHE A 115 10.42 5.32 -8.00
C PHE A 115 11.10 6.01 -9.18
N LEU A 116 11.50 7.28 -9.01
CA LEU A 116 12.17 8.04 -10.07
C LEU A 116 13.60 7.56 -10.37
N ALA A 117 14.19 6.77 -9.47
CA ALA A 117 15.55 6.26 -9.58
C ALA A 117 15.61 4.78 -10.00
N ALA A 118 14.47 4.08 -10.04
CA ALA A 118 14.32 2.70 -10.47
C ALA A 118 14.12 2.62 -11.99
#